data_AF-R6DZW0-F1
#
_entry.id   AF-R6DZW0-F1
#
_cell.length_a   1.000
_cell.length_b   1.000
_cell.length_c   1.000
_cell.angle_alpha   90.00
_cell.angle_beta   90.00
_cell.angle_gamma   90.00
#
_symmetry.space_group_name_H-M   'P 1'
#
loop_
_entity.id
_entity.type
_entity.pdbx_description
1 polymer ?
#
loop_
_entity_poly.entity_id
_entity_poly.type
_entity_poly.pdbx_seq_one_letter_code
_entity_poly.pdbx_strand_id
1 'polypeptide(L)'
;MGNQYGSYVMYFLSNLLQKQNRKERYKEFGLFENDETGSEWHRQETLELLKKFCPEGYENACKYRHFIIGTSVGKNYIGIPGRFMLSEQPAQGSTGFTLWQPLRGGEWFYDDLESMCDEAAEYIYGYWIACLNAETLAISEVL
;
A
#
# COMPACT_ATOMS: atom_id res chain seq x y z
N MET A 1 -0.09 -22.79 21.39
CA MET A 1 1.34 -22.49 21.24
C MET A 1 1.44 -21.04 20.80
N GLY A 2 1.90 -20.17 21.71
CA GLY A 2 1.72 -18.72 21.64
C GLY A 2 2.61 -18.05 20.59
N ASN A 3 2.02 -17.07 19.89
CA ASN A 3 2.53 -16.40 18.71
C ASN A 3 3.69 -15.43 19.04
N GLN A 4 4.90 -15.96 19.24
CA GLN A 4 6.09 -15.17 19.56
C GLN A 4 6.56 -14.25 18.41
N TYR A 5 6.03 -14.46 17.20
CA TYR A 5 6.43 -13.73 15.98
C TYR A 5 5.49 -12.57 15.63
N GLY A 6 4.20 -12.67 16.01
CA GLY A 6 3.25 -11.56 15.89
C GLY A 6 3.76 -10.36 16.70
N SER A 7 4.16 -10.57 17.95
CA SER A 7 4.66 -9.48 18.80
C SER A 7 5.87 -8.73 18.22
N TYR A 8 6.78 -9.39 17.49
CA TYR A 8 7.94 -8.71 16.88
C TYR A 8 7.59 -7.90 15.64
N VAL A 9 6.76 -8.43 14.73
CA VAL A 9 6.31 -7.67 13.56
C VAL A 9 5.45 -6.48 14.00
N MET A 10 4.60 -6.69 15.00
CA MET A 10 3.76 -5.65 15.59
C MET A 10 4.58 -4.62 16.35
N TYR A 11 5.61 -5.03 17.10
CA TYR A 11 6.56 -4.13 17.73
C TYR A 11 7.39 -3.35 16.70
N PHE A 12 7.80 -3.98 15.61
CA PHE A 12 8.52 -3.31 14.53
C PHE A 12 7.64 -2.30 13.80
N LEU A 13 6.42 -2.67 13.42
CA LEU A 13 5.44 -1.77 12.81
C LEU A 13 5.07 -0.65 13.77
N SER A 14 4.75 -0.96 15.03
CA SER A 14 4.50 0.05 16.07
C SER A 14 5.69 1.00 16.27
N ASN A 15 6.93 0.50 16.28
CA ASN A 15 8.12 1.36 16.37
C ASN A 15 8.40 2.15 15.10
N LEU A 16 8.11 1.58 13.92
CA LEU A 16 8.22 2.26 12.64
C LEU A 16 7.25 3.44 12.63
N LEU A 17 5.98 3.20 12.97
CA LEU A 17 4.93 4.21 13.11
C LEU A 17 5.27 5.27 14.17
N GLN A 18 5.79 4.86 15.33
CA GLN A 18 6.17 5.79 16.42
C GLN A 18 7.44 6.61 16.11
N LYS A 19 8.44 6.03 15.42
CA LYS A 19 9.66 6.75 15.02
C LYS A 19 9.40 7.74 13.89
N GLN A 20 8.40 7.48 13.03
CA GLN A 20 8.11 8.33 11.89
C GLN A 20 7.27 9.57 12.25
N ASN A 21 6.48 9.50 13.32
CA ASN A 21 5.94 10.70 14.01
C ASN A 21 7.03 11.71 14.46
N ARG A 22 8.32 11.34 14.47
CA ARG A 22 9.44 12.21 14.88
C ARG A 22 10.28 12.76 13.73
N LYS A 23 10.08 12.32 12.49
CA LYS A 23 10.86 12.78 11.32
C LYS A 23 9.97 13.57 10.36
N GLU A 24 9.46 14.70 10.85
CA GLU A 24 9.02 15.78 9.97
C GLU A 24 10.26 16.37 9.27
N ARG A 25 10.45 16.05 7.98
CA ARG A 25 11.14 16.91 7.01
C ARG A 25 11.01 16.28 5.63
N TYR A 26 10.55 17.07 4.66
CA TYR A 26 10.13 16.75 3.29
C TYR A 26 8.64 16.36 3.14
N LYS A 27 7.74 17.13 3.76
CA LYS A 27 6.37 17.35 3.25
C LYS A 27 6.46 18.49 2.24
N GLU A 28 6.58 18.18 0.95
CA GLU A 28 6.32 19.21 -0.06
C GLU A 28 5.33 18.74 -1.11
N PHE A 29 5.23 17.43 -1.40
CA PHE A 29 4.17 16.88 -2.25
C PHE A 29 3.73 15.49 -1.74
N GLY A 30 2.42 15.26 -1.64
CA GLY A 30 1.85 13.97 -1.25
C GLY A 30 2.04 12.91 -2.33
N LEU A 31 2.05 11.63 -1.94
CA LEU A 31 2.25 10.49 -2.85
C LEU A 31 1.18 10.44 -3.97
N PHE A 32 -0.05 10.79 -3.60
CA PHE A 32 -1.21 10.87 -4.48
C PHE A 32 -1.63 12.33 -4.67
N GLU A 33 -2.21 12.66 -5.82
CA GLU A 33 -2.86 13.97 -6.03
C GLU A 33 -4.16 14.01 -5.22
N ASN A 34 -5.00 12.99 -5.39
CA ASN A 34 -6.20 12.74 -4.61
C ASN A 34 -6.00 11.46 -3.80
N ASP A 35 -5.74 11.57 -2.50
CA ASP A 35 -5.61 10.40 -1.62
C ASP A 35 -6.96 10.03 -0.99
N GLU A 36 -7.59 8.97 -1.50
CA GLU A 36 -8.87 8.46 -0.99
C GLU A 36 -8.81 7.95 0.45
N THR A 37 -7.62 7.62 0.95
CA THR A 37 -7.43 7.14 2.33
C THR A 37 -7.16 8.25 3.34
N GLY A 38 -6.80 9.45 2.85
CA GLY A 38 -6.33 10.56 3.68
C GLY A 38 -5.14 10.21 4.58
N SER A 39 -4.26 9.32 4.12
CA SER A 39 -3.19 8.75 4.95
C SER A 39 -1.87 9.49 4.81
N GLU A 40 -1.07 9.44 5.86
CA GLU A 40 0.36 9.68 5.74
C GLU A 40 1.04 8.39 5.27
N TRP A 41 1.72 8.45 4.12
CA TRP A 41 2.30 7.28 3.47
C TRP A 41 3.80 7.18 3.70
N HIS A 42 4.25 5.96 4.01
CA HIS A 42 5.64 5.67 4.29
C HIS A 42 6.15 4.48 3.48
N ARG A 43 7.21 4.71 2.71
CA ARG A 43 7.88 3.69 1.91
C ARG A 43 8.70 2.73 2.78
N GLN A 44 8.55 1.43 2.51
CA GLN A 44 9.25 0.33 3.17
C GLN A 44 10.03 -0.49 2.13
N GLU A 45 11.31 -0.71 2.40
CA GLU A 45 12.20 -1.51 1.53
C GLU A 45 12.53 -2.88 2.14
N THR A 46 12.09 -3.14 3.38
CA THR A 46 12.30 -4.43 4.07
C THR A 46 11.24 -5.45 3.65
N LEU A 47 11.41 -6.01 2.43
CA LEU A 47 10.41 -6.86 1.78
C LEU A 47 10.14 -8.19 2.49
N GLU A 48 11.11 -8.73 3.22
CA GLU A 48 10.98 -10.03 3.91
C GLU A 48 9.87 -10.05 4.97
N LEU A 49 9.49 -8.87 5.50
CA LEU A 49 8.36 -8.75 6.41
C LEU A 49 7.04 -9.04 5.72
N LEU A 50 6.93 -8.64 4.46
CA LEU A 50 5.71 -8.72 3.67
C LEU A 50 5.26 -10.17 3.44
N LYS A 51 6.21 -11.11 3.23
CA LYS A 51 5.92 -12.55 3.10
C LYS A 51 5.09 -13.12 4.26
N LYS A 52 5.16 -12.51 5.44
CA LYS A 52 4.53 -13.04 6.66
C LYS A 52 3.07 -12.66 6.79
N PHE A 53 2.67 -11.49 6.27
CA PHE A 53 1.33 -10.95 6.49
C PHE A 53 0.61 -10.49 5.21
N CYS A 54 1.35 -10.36 4.09
CA CYS A 54 0.83 -10.03 2.76
C CYS A 54 1.63 -10.80 1.68
N PRO A 55 1.61 -12.13 1.69
CA PRO A 55 2.33 -12.93 0.69
C PRO A 55 1.88 -12.63 -0.75
N GLU A 56 0.62 -12.27 -0.96
CA GLU A 56 0.05 -11.95 -2.27
C GLU A 56 0.62 -10.66 -2.89
N GLY A 57 1.10 -9.73 -2.07
CA GLY A 57 1.74 -8.50 -2.53
C GLY A 57 3.24 -8.64 -2.76
N TYR A 58 3.83 -9.78 -2.38
CA TYR A 58 5.28 -9.94 -2.29
C TYR A 58 5.99 -9.87 -3.64
N GLU A 59 5.42 -10.50 -4.67
CA GLU A 59 6.01 -10.52 -6.01
C GLU A 59 6.14 -9.11 -6.59
N ASN A 60 5.07 -8.33 -6.53
CA ASN A 60 5.07 -6.94 -6.97
C ASN A 60 6.00 -6.06 -6.12
N ALA A 61 5.97 -6.22 -4.79
CA ALA A 61 6.88 -5.48 -3.93
C ALA A 61 8.35 -5.79 -4.23
N CYS A 62 8.69 -7.00 -4.69
CA CYS A 62 10.02 -7.35 -5.20
C CYS A 62 10.32 -6.68 -6.53
N LYS A 63 9.39 -6.78 -7.50
CA LYS A 63 9.51 -6.15 -8.83
C LYS A 63 9.80 -4.66 -8.72
N TYR A 64 9.10 -3.97 -7.85
CA TYR A 64 9.23 -2.51 -7.64
C TYR A 64 10.13 -2.15 -6.44
N ARG A 65 10.69 -3.14 -5.74
CA ARG A 65 11.65 -3.02 -4.63
C ARG A 65 11.15 -2.29 -3.37
N HIS A 66 9.84 -2.15 -3.20
CA HIS A 66 9.27 -1.53 -1.99
C HIS A 66 7.78 -1.86 -1.83
N PHE A 67 7.23 -1.52 -0.69
CA PHE A 67 5.78 -1.34 -0.45
C PHE A 67 5.58 -0.05 0.36
N ILE A 68 4.34 0.36 0.59
CA ILE A 68 4.01 1.52 1.44
C ILE A 68 3.06 1.12 2.56
N ILE A 69 3.19 1.80 3.70
CA ILE A 69 2.23 1.74 4.82
C ILE A 69 1.63 3.13 4.98
N GLY A 70 0.30 3.19 5.02
CA GLY A 70 -0.46 4.41 5.22
C GLY A 70 -1.04 4.43 6.63
N THR A 71 -0.98 5.57 7.31
CA THR A 71 -1.70 5.77 8.57
C THR A 71 -2.60 6.99 8.52
N SER A 72 -3.85 6.80 8.93
CA SER A 72 -4.83 7.87 9.13
C SER A 72 -5.47 7.75 10.51
N VAL A 73 -6.39 8.64 10.85
CA VAL A 73 -7.05 8.64 12.17
C VAL A 73 -7.87 7.35 12.33
N GLY A 74 -7.32 6.40 13.08
CA GLY A 74 -7.99 5.15 13.44
C GLY A 74 -7.97 4.05 12.39
N LYS A 75 -7.32 4.26 11.23
CA LYS A 75 -7.14 3.24 10.18
C LYS A 75 -5.68 3.16 9.74
N ASN A 76 -5.29 1.97 9.28
CA ASN A 76 -3.99 1.74 8.68
C ASN A 76 -4.19 1.05 7.34
N TYR A 77 -3.28 1.28 6.42
CA TYR A 77 -3.35 0.78 5.06
C TYR A 77 -2.02 0.21 4.64
N ILE A 78 -2.07 -0.67 3.67
CA ILE A 78 -0.93 -1.17 2.94
C ILE A 78 -1.14 -0.88 1.46
N GLY A 79 -0.10 -0.35 0.81
CA GLY A 79 -0.05 -0.19 -0.64
C GLY A 79 1.02 -1.09 -1.25
N ILE A 80 0.61 -1.90 -2.21
CA ILE A 80 1.51 -2.72 -3.03
C ILE A 80 1.66 -2.06 -4.39
N PRO A 81 2.90 -1.74 -4.82
CA PRO A 81 3.11 -1.06 -6.10
C PRO A 81 2.66 -1.94 -7.25
N GLY A 82 2.00 -1.34 -8.24
CA GLY A 82 1.53 -2.03 -9.42
C GLY A 82 0.76 -1.10 -10.34
N ARG A 83 0.65 -1.52 -11.59
CA ARG A 83 -0.22 -0.90 -12.59
C ARG A 83 -1.67 -1.30 -12.34
N PHE A 84 -2.61 -0.52 -12.87
CA PHE A 84 -4.04 -0.86 -12.80
C PHE A 84 -4.36 -1.98 -13.80
N MET A 85 -3.91 -3.18 -13.47
CA MET A 85 -4.06 -4.40 -14.26
C MET A 85 -4.37 -5.56 -13.32
N LEU A 86 -5.27 -6.45 -13.74
CA LEU A 86 -5.64 -7.63 -12.96
C LEU A 86 -4.42 -8.53 -12.65
N SER A 87 -3.47 -8.59 -13.58
CA SER A 87 -2.22 -9.35 -13.40
C SER A 87 -1.27 -8.77 -12.36
N GLU A 88 -1.42 -7.48 -12.03
CA GLU A 88 -0.64 -6.80 -10.99
C GLU A 88 -1.46 -6.48 -9.74
N GLN A 89 -2.74 -6.84 -9.70
CA GLN A 89 -3.56 -6.74 -8.51
C GLN A 89 -3.25 -7.91 -7.57
N PRO A 90 -2.81 -7.67 -6.31
CA PRO A 90 -2.52 -8.74 -5.36
C PRO A 90 -3.73 -9.67 -5.19
N ALA A 91 -3.49 -10.97 -5.36
CA ALA A 91 -4.52 -12.01 -5.34
C ALA A 91 -5.77 -11.68 -6.18
N GLN A 92 -5.63 -10.88 -7.25
CA GLN A 92 -6.72 -10.42 -8.11
C GLN A 92 -7.87 -9.76 -7.31
N GLY A 93 -7.54 -9.08 -6.22
CA GLY A 93 -8.48 -8.35 -5.37
C GLY A 93 -9.16 -9.19 -4.28
N SER A 94 -9.06 -10.53 -4.33
CA SER A 94 -9.78 -11.43 -3.42
C SER A 94 -9.40 -11.31 -1.94
N THR A 95 -8.27 -10.67 -1.62
CA THR A 95 -7.81 -10.43 -0.24
C THR A 95 -8.06 -9.00 0.24
N GLY A 96 -8.72 -8.15 -0.55
CA GLY A 96 -9.12 -6.79 -0.18
C GLY A 96 -8.39 -5.67 -0.92
N PHE A 97 -7.46 -5.99 -1.83
CA PHE A 97 -6.79 -5.01 -2.69
C PHE A 97 -7.70 -4.53 -3.82
N THR A 98 -8.78 -3.82 -3.48
CA THR A 98 -9.80 -3.35 -4.43
C THR A 98 -9.65 -1.89 -4.82
N LEU A 99 -8.98 -1.09 -4.00
CA LEU A 99 -8.64 0.29 -4.32
C LEU A 99 -7.31 0.34 -5.09
N TRP A 100 -7.25 1.12 -6.16
CA TRP A 100 -6.00 1.49 -6.81
C TRP A 100 -5.91 2.99 -6.97
N GLN A 101 -4.74 3.57 -6.65
CA GLN A 101 -4.48 4.98 -6.82
C GLN A 101 -3.19 5.21 -7.61
N PRO A 102 -3.19 6.07 -8.65
CA PRO A 102 -1.98 6.38 -9.41
C PRO A 102 -1.03 7.21 -8.57
N LEU A 103 0.28 7.11 -8.82
CA LEU A 103 1.21 8.13 -8.37
C LEU A 103 0.77 9.51 -8.89
N ARG A 104 0.97 10.55 -8.08
CA ARG A 104 0.68 11.95 -8.45
C ARG A 104 1.16 12.26 -9.88
N GLY A 105 0.27 12.86 -10.68
CA GLY A 105 0.46 13.17 -12.10
C GLY A 105 -0.03 12.05 -13.03
N GLY A 106 -0.24 10.83 -12.52
CA GLY A 106 -0.78 9.70 -13.27
C GLY A 106 -2.26 9.87 -13.61
N GLU A 107 -2.99 10.63 -12.82
CA GLU A 107 -4.39 11.01 -13.07
C GLU A 107 -4.58 11.85 -14.34
N TRP A 108 -3.53 12.43 -14.93
CA TRP A 108 -3.64 13.22 -16.17
C TRP A 108 -3.78 12.39 -17.43
N PHE A 109 -3.61 11.06 -17.31
CA PHE A 109 -3.58 10.14 -18.45
C PHE A 109 -4.93 9.46 -18.71
N TYR A 110 -5.93 9.69 -17.86
CA TYR A 110 -7.28 9.14 -17.98
C TYR A 110 -8.32 10.08 -17.37
N ASP A 111 -9.55 10.03 -17.86
CA ASP A 111 -10.67 10.81 -17.30
C ASP A 111 -11.28 10.11 -16.08
N ASP A 112 -11.49 8.79 -16.18
CA ASP A 112 -11.89 7.92 -15.07
C ASP A 112 -11.21 6.54 -15.18
N LEU A 113 -11.15 5.82 -14.06
CA LEU A 113 -10.49 4.51 -13.99
C LEU A 113 -11.20 3.43 -14.84
N GLU A 114 -12.51 3.54 -15.02
CA GLU A 114 -13.32 2.57 -15.76
C GLU A 114 -13.13 2.68 -17.28
N SER A 115 -12.76 3.87 -17.76
CA SER A 115 -12.52 4.20 -19.17
C SER A 115 -11.04 4.12 -19.56
N MET A 116 -10.14 3.85 -18.61
CA MET A 116 -8.72 3.78 -18.88
C MET A 116 -8.42 2.65 -19.86
N CYS A 117 -7.77 2.98 -20.98
CA CYS A 117 -7.39 2.01 -21.99
C CYS A 117 -6.14 1.20 -21.58
N ASP A 118 -5.95 0.03 -22.18
CA ASP A 118 -4.84 -0.88 -21.88
C ASP A 118 -3.47 -0.20 -22.04
N GLU A 119 -3.31 0.64 -23.07
CA GLU A 119 -2.07 1.37 -23.32
C GLU A 119 -1.75 2.32 -22.16
N ALA A 120 -2.71 3.11 -21.69
CA ALA A 120 -2.52 3.99 -20.53
C ALA A 120 -2.22 3.16 -19.27
N ALA A 121 -2.95 2.07 -19.04
CA ALA A 121 -2.74 1.17 -17.91
C ALA A 121 -1.33 0.56 -17.88
N GLU A 122 -0.68 0.36 -19.04
CA GLU A 122 0.68 -0.15 -19.11
C GLU A 122 1.74 0.85 -18.63
N TYR A 123 1.47 2.15 -18.73
CA TYR A 123 2.41 3.22 -18.42
C TYR A 123 2.18 3.89 -17.07
N ILE A 124 0.96 3.86 -16.54
CA ILE A 124 0.64 4.53 -15.28
C ILE A 124 0.94 3.60 -14.10
N TYR A 125 1.81 4.07 -13.22
CA TYR A 125 2.17 3.37 -11.99
C TYR A 125 1.38 3.90 -10.81
N GLY A 126 1.00 3.00 -9.92
CA GLY A 126 0.26 3.34 -8.71
C GLY A 126 0.46 2.29 -7.62
N TYR A 127 -0.49 2.26 -6.70
CA TYR A 127 -0.55 1.26 -5.64
C TYR A 127 -1.94 0.65 -5.57
N TRP A 128 -1.96 -0.67 -5.49
CA TRP A 128 -3.12 -1.41 -5.00
C TRP A 128 -3.14 -1.31 -3.48
N ILE A 129 -4.26 -0.87 -2.92
CA ILE A 129 -4.40 -0.48 -1.52
C ILE A 129 -5.47 -1.32 -0.84
N ALA A 130 -5.15 -1.75 0.38
CA ALA A 130 -6.05 -2.45 1.27
C ALA A 130 -5.93 -1.91 2.69
N CYS A 131 -6.98 -2.09 3.50
CA CYS A 131 -6.91 -1.86 4.94
C CYS A 131 -5.99 -2.89 5.60
N LEU A 132 -5.26 -2.46 6.62
CA LEU A 132 -4.41 -3.30 7.45
C LEU A 132 -4.82 -3.17 8.91
N ASN A 133 -5.23 -4.28 9.52
CA ASN A 133 -5.52 -4.30 10.94
C ASN A 133 -4.20 -4.21 11.76
N ALA A 134 -4.04 -3.16 12.55
CA ALA A 134 -2.83 -2.91 13.33
C ALA A 134 -2.72 -3.73 14.63
N GLU A 135 -3.57 -4.74 14.85
CA GLU A 135 -3.43 -5.73 15.92
C GLU A 135 -3.19 -7.15 15.37
N THR A 136 -3.85 -7.50 14.27
CA THR A 136 -3.84 -8.85 13.70
C THR A 136 -3.06 -8.98 12.40
N LEU A 137 -2.74 -7.85 11.75
CA LEU A 137 -2.21 -7.76 10.39
C LEU A 137 -3.12 -8.34 9.30
N ALA A 138 -4.40 -8.58 9.63
CA ALA A 138 -5.37 -8.98 8.65
C ALA A 138 -5.57 -7.87 7.60
N ILE A 139 -5.70 -8.28 6.35
CA ILE A 139 -5.98 -7.42 5.20
C ILE A 139 -7.47 -7.47 4.89
N SER A 140 -8.05 -6.32 4.56
CA SER A 140 -9.44 -6.20 4.13
C SER A 140 -9.62 -5.06 3.15
N GLU A 141 -10.79 -4.97 2.52
CA GLU A 141 -11.13 -3.87 1.62
C GLU A 141 -11.06 -2.50 2.31
N VAL A 142 -10.84 -1.46 1.50
CA VAL A 142 -10.98 -0.07 1.92
C VAL A 142 -12.47 0.26 2.03
N LEU A 143 -12.92 0.62 3.24
CA LEU A 143 -14.28 1.06 3.56
C LEU A 143 -14.33 2.56 3.84
#